data_AF-A0A0J6XFZ2-F1
#
_entry.id   AF-A0A0J6XFZ2-F1
#
_cell.length_a   1.000
_cell.length_b   1.000
_cell.length_c   1.000
_cell.angle_alpha   90.00
_cell.angle_beta   90.00
_cell.angle_gamma   90.00
#
_symmetry.space_group_name_H-M   'P 1'
#
loop_
_entity.id
_entity.type
_entity.pdbx_description
1 polymer ?
#
loop_
_entity_poly.entity_id
_entity_poly.type
_entity_poly.pdbx_seq_one_letter_code
_entity_poly.pdbx_strand_id
1 'polypeptide(L)'
;MIEFLRHKRRERLAALTPDGIPCMARHPAGAGRWRSGRVLTGPDGTRWVPRRGEPVPLPAGRATGVRAPSVKEAMAINPGSRIVACAYGAGGSGGSIEIAVMPLDLRELLEAVPRSEADADAPTA
;
A
#
# COMPACT_ATOMS: atom_id res chain seq x y z
N MET A 1 -13.83 3.23 -17.66
CA MET A 1 -12.90 3.29 -16.50
C MET A 1 -11.80 2.23 -16.57
N ILE A 2 -12.11 0.96 -16.87
CA ILE A 2 -11.11 -0.13 -17.03
C ILE A 2 -10.07 0.18 -18.13
N GLU A 3 -10.51 0.70 -19.29
CA GLU A 3 -9.61 1.01 -20.41
C GLU A 3 -8.60 2.12 -20.11
N PHE A 4 -8.99 3.14 -19.34
CA PHE A 4 -8.08 4.20 -18.90
C PHE A 4 -6.98 3.66 -17.97
N LEU A 5 -7.33 2.73 -17.07
CA LEU A 5 -6.37 2.07 -16.19
C LEU A 5 -5.40 1.17 -16.96
N ARG A 6 -5.90 0.49 -18.00
CA ARG A 6 -5.07 -0.30 -18.92
C ARG A 6 -4.13 0.57 -19.74
N HIS A 7 -4.61 1.72 -20.24
CA HIS A 7 -3.80 2.69 -20.96
C HIS A 7 -2.67 3.23 -20.07
N LYS A 8 -3.00 3.66 -18.85
CA LYS A 8 -2.02 4.14 -17.86
C LYS A 8 -1.00 3.06 -17.46
N ARG A 9 -1.41 1.78 -17.41
CA ARG A 9 -0.50 0.64 -17.20
C ARG A 9 0.43 0.45 -18.41
N ARG A 10 -0.08 0.54 -19.64
CA ARG A 10 0.72 0.44 -20.87
C ARG A 10 1.74 1.58 -20.97
N GLU A 11 1.34 2.81 -20.67
CA GLU A 11 2.26 3.95 -20.60
C GLU A 11 3.36 3.74 -19.56
N ARG A 12 3.02 3.18 -18.38
CA ARG A 12 4.00 2.83 -17.34
C ARG A 12 4.98 1.75 -17.79
N LEU A 13 4.48 0.67 -18.39
CA LEU A 13 5.31 -0.42 -18.91
C LEU A 13 6.22 0.07 -20.05
N ALA A 14 5.72 0.97 -20.90
CA ALA A 14 6.49 1.58 -21.98
C ALA A 14 7.55 2.58 -21.47
N ALA A 15 7.33 3.23 -20.33
CA ALA A 15 8.21 4.26 -19.78
C ALA A 15 9.41 3.72 -18.97
N LEU A 16 9.60 2.41 -18.85
CA LEU A 16 10.70 1.77 -18.09
C LEU A 16 10.98 2.45 -16.72
N THR A 17 9.92 2.95 -16.07
CA THR A 17 10.05 3.78 -14.86
C THR A 17 10.00 2.85 -13.64
N PRO A 18 11.03 2.89 -12.76
CA PRO A 18 11.64 1.70 -12.15
C PRO A 18 10.79 1.00 -11.08
N ASP A 19 11.20 -0.26 -10.84
CA ASP A 19 10.81 -1.22 -9.80
C ASP A 19 9.96 -0.63 -8.68
N GLY A 20 8.72 -1.11 -8.53
CA GLY A 20 7.89 -0.88 -7.36
C GLY A 20 6.49 -0.33 -7.62
N ILE A 21 5.58 -0.72 -6.74
CA ILE A 21 4.15 -0.52 -6.86
C ILE A 21 3.79 0.95 -6.56
N PRO A 22 3.31 1.71 -7.56
CA PRO A 22 2.98 3.12 -7.38
C PRO A 22 1.74 3.28 -6.50
N CYS A 23 1.87 4.11 -5.47
CA CYS A 23 0.82 4.28 -4.47
C CYS A 23 0.85 5.68 -3.86
N MET A 24 -0.17 5.96 -3.06
CA MET A 24 -0.09 6.99 -2.03
C MET A 24 -0.09 6.31 -0.67
N ALA A 25 0.66 6.83 0.30
CA ALA A 25 0.58 6.32 1.66
C ALA A 25 0.48 7.46 2.68
N ARG A 26 -0.11 7.14 3.83
CA ARG A 26 -0.03 7.98 5.02
C ARG A 26 0.55 7.18 6.18
N HIS A 27 1.51 7.78 6.86
CA HIS A 27 2.20 7.21 8.00
C HIS A 27 2.28 8.27 9.11
N PRO A 28 1.87 7.97 10.35
CA PRO A 28 1.17 6.74 10.76
C PRO A 28 -0.24 6.63 10.14
N ALA A 29 -0.83 5.43 10.13
CA ALA A 29 -2.20 5.22 9.65
C ALA A 29 -3.20 6.13 10.40
N GLY A 30 -4.27 6.57 9.73
CA GLY A 30 -5.29 7.45 10.31
C GLY A 30 -4.88 8.91 10.56
N ALA A 31 -3.62 9.18 10.89
CA ALA A 31 -3.16 10.51 11.32
C ALA A 31 -2.17 11.18 10.35
N GLY A 32 -1.51 10.41 9.48
CA GLY A 32 -0.56 10.96 8.49
C GLY A 32 -1.25 11.67 7.32
N ARG A 33 -0.50 12.55 6.65
CA ARG A 33 -0.89 13.11 5.34
C ARG A 33 -0.62 12.11 4.23
N TRP A 34 -1.56 11.98 3.29
CA TRP A 34 -1.35 11.23 2.05
C TRP A 34 -0.21 11.82 1.23
N ARG A 35 0.79 10.99 0.94
CA ARG A 35 1.98 11.35 0.16
C ARG A 35 2.15 10.34 -0.96
N SER A 36 2.53 10.83 -2.14
CA SER A 36 2.82 9.95 -3.28
C SER A 36 4.17 9.25 -3.08
N GLY A 37 4.25 8.00 -3.52
CA GLY A 37 5.45 7.18 -3.39
C GLY A 37 5.32 5.85 -4.13
N ARG A 38 6.19 4.91 -3.78
CA ARG A 38 6.20 3.54 -4.31
C ARG A 38 6.48 2.55 -3.19
N VAL A 39 5.86 1.38 -3.24
CA VAL A 39 6.30 0.23 -2.45
C VAL A 39 7.37 -0.50 -3.22
N LEU A 40 8.53 -0.68 -2.60
CA LEU A 40 9.65 -1.44 -3.13
C LEU A 40 9.76 -2.74 -2.35
N THR A 41 9.98 -3.83 -3.07
CA THR A 41 10.31 -5.15 -2.51
C THR A 41 11.72 -5.50 -2.97
N GLY A 42 12.60 -5.87 -2.04
CA GLY A 42 13.96 -6.26 -2.35
C GLY A 42 14.55 -7.17 -1.26
N PRO A 43 15.85 -7.52 -1.37
CA PRO A 43 16.54 -8.39 -0.40
C PRO A 43 16.45 -7.88 1.05
N ASP A 44 16.43 -6.55 1.22
CA ASP A 44 16.32 -5.89 2.54
C ASP A 44 14.87 -5.82 3.06
N GLY A 45 13.93 -6.46 2.36
CA GLY A 45 12.51 -6.48 2.68
C GLY A 45 11.71 -5.36 2.01
N THR A 46 10.43 -5.28 2.42
CA THR A 46 9.48 -4.33 1.86
C THR A 46 9.63 -2.95 2.50
N ARG A 47 9.59 -1.89 1.70
CA ARG A 47 9.57 -0.50 2.18
C ARG A 47 8.68 0.38 1.32
N TRP A 48 8.11 1.42 1.91
CA TRP A 48 7.47 2.50 1.15
C TRP A 48 8.42 3.69 0.99
N VAL A 49 8.65 4.12 -0.24
CA VAL A 49 9.53 5.26 -0.57
C VAL A 49 8.67 6.42 -1.08
N PRO A 50 8.57 7.54 -0.33
CA PRO A 50 7.86 8.72 -0.80
C PRO A 50 8.62 9.41 -1.94
N ARG A 51 7.93 10.19 -2.79
CA ARG A 51 8.60 11.02 -3.81
C ARG A 51 9.53 12.09 -3.22
N ARG A 52 9.31 12.47 -1.96
CA ARG A 52 10.13 13.42 -1.20
C ARG A 52 10.12 13.00 0.26
N GLY A 53 11.26 12.99 0.93
CA GLY A 53 11.44 12.63 2.35
C GLY A 53 11.89 11.18 2.58
N GLU A 54 11.97 10.78 3.84
CA GLU A 54 12.55 9.48 4.23
C GLU A 54 11.68 8.27 3.87
N PRO A 55 12.29 7.15 3.40
CA PRO A 55 11.63 5.86 3.29
C PRO A 55 11.08 5.36 4.62
N VAL A 56 9.93 4.68 4.56
CA VAL A 56 9.35 3.97 5.71
C VAL A 56 9.60 2.48 5.51
N PRO A 57 10.49 1.85 6.28
CA PRO A 57 10.69 0.42 6.24
C PRO A 57 9.43 -0.28 6.77
N LEU A 58 9.03 -1.39 6.13
CA LEU A 58 7.88 -2.19 6.53
C LEU A 58 8.35 -3.60 6.95
N PRO A 59 9.21 -3.71 7.99
CA PRO A 59 9.74 -4.99 8.43
C PRO A 59 8.59 -5.87 8.91
N ALA A 60 8.49 -7.09 8.37
CA ALA A 60 7.36 -7.98 8.60
C ALA A 60 5.99 -7.30 8.36
N GLY A 61 5.90 -6.38 7.39
CA GLY A 61 4.67 -5.67 7.08
C GLY A 61 3.53 -6.63 6.72
N ARG A 62 2.44 -6.54 7.47
CA ARG A 62 1.24 -7.36 7.26
C ARG A 62 0.04 -6.50 6.95
N ALA A 63 -0.68 -6.85 5.90
CA ALA A 63 -1.98 -6.26 5.62
C ALA A 63 -2.98 -6.69 6.70
N THR A 64 -3.61 -5.72 7.37
CA THR A 64 -4.63 -5.91 8.40
C THR A 64 -6.04 -5.62 7.90
N GLY A 65 -6.18 -5.06 6.70
CA GLY A 65 -7.48 -4.84 6.08
C GLY A 65 -7.39 -4.15 4.72
N VAL A 66 -8.44 -4.30 3.91
CA VAL A 66 -8.57 -3.66 2.59
C VAL A 66 -9.93 -3.00 2.45
N ARG A 67 -9.97 -1.69 2.25
CA ARG A 67 -11.23 -0.93 2.17
C ARG A 67 -11.26 0.07 1.01
N ALA A 68 -12.45 0.56 0.69
CA ALA A 68 -12.59 1.72 -0.19
C ALA A 68 -12.18 3.01 0.57
N PRO A 69 -11.76 4.06 -0.15
CA PRO A 69 -11.61 5.39 0.42
C PRO A 69 -12.95 5.92 0.94
N SER A 70 -12.92 6.62 2.07
CA SER A 70 -14.02 7.50 2.46
C SER A 70 -14.13 8.68 1.50
N VAL A 71 -15.24 9.43 1.54
CA VAL A 71 -15.43 10.64 0.72
C VAL A 71 -14.30 11.65 0.94
N LYS A 72 -13.90 11.88 2.19
CA LYS A 72 -12.79 12.79 2.52
C LYS A 72 -11.46 12.31 1.94
N GLU A 73 -11.19 11.01 1.99
CA GLU A 73 -9.97 10.44 1.42
C GLU A 73 -10.00 10.49 -0.11
N ALA A 74 -11.15 10.22 -0.74
CA ALA A 74 -11.32 10.28 -2.19
C ALA A 74 -11.06 11.68 -2.79
N MET A 75 -11.06 12.74 -1.98
CA MET A 75 -10.61 14.09 -2.39
C MET A 75 -9.08 14.24 -2.39
N ALA A 76 -8.36 13.43 -1.61
CA ALA A 76 -6.90 13.50 -1.44
C ALA A 76 -6.13 12.42 -2.21
N ILE A 77 -6.77 11.29 -2.52
CA ILE A 77 -6.24 10.17 -3.30
C ILE A 77 -7.18 9.86 -4.46
N ASN A 78 -6.79 8.97 -5.38
CA ASN A 78 -7.70 8.55 -6.46
C ASN A 78 -8.92 7.80 -5.86
N PRO A 79 -10.18 8.22 -6.13
CA PRO A 79 -11.37 7.57 -5.57
C PRO A 79 -11.51 6.08 -5.90
N GLY A 80 -10.98 5.65 -7.04
CA GLY A 80 -11.00 4.25 -7.45
C GLY A 80 -9.96 3.38 -6.75
N SER A 81 -9.13 3.94 -5.87
CA SER A 81 -8.11 3.19 -5.14
C SER A 81 -8.72 2.21 -4.14
N ARG A 82 -7.91 1.27 -3.67
CA ARG A 82 -8.16 0.50 -2.45
C ARG A 82 -7.11 0.88 -1.42
N ILE A 83 -7.56 1.12 -0.19
CA ILE A 83 -6.68 1.42 0.94
C ILE A 83 -6.39 0.10 1.66
N VAL A 84 -5.12 -0.26 1.74
CA VAL A 84 -4.62 -1.36 2.54
C VAL A 84 -4.05 -0.79 3.83
N ALA A 85 -4.60 -1.21 4.96
CA ALA A 85 -4.00 -0.96 6.27
C ALA A 85 -2.90 -2.00 6.49
N CYS A 86 -1.72 -1.55 6.90
CA CYS A 86 -0.59 -2.42 7.18
C CYS A 86 -0.03 -2.12 8.57
N ALA A 87 0.20 -3.16 9.36
CA ALA A 87 1.02 -3.10 10.57
C ALA A 87 2.42 -3.63 10.27
N TYR A 88 3.46 -3.12 10.92
CA TYR A 88 4.83 -3.58 10.73
C TYR A 88 5.66 -3.38 12.01
N GLY A 89 6.81 -4.06 12.07
CA GLY A 89 7.68 -4.13 13.23
C GLY A 89 7.58 -5.46 13.97
N ALA A 90 8.68 -5.88 14.58
CA ALA A 90 8.77 -7.05 15.46
C ALA A 90 9.50 -6.64 16.74
N GLY A 91 9.04 -7.10 17.90
CA GLY A 91 9.72 -6.85 19.18
C GLY A 91 9.57 -5.42 19.72
N GLY A 92 8.33 -4.96 19.98
CA GLY A 92 8.06 -3.77 20.80
C GLY A 92 8.15 -2.39 20.11
N SER A 93 8.80 -2.28 18.95
CA SER A 93 8.85 -1.05 18.15
C SER A 93 8.14 -1.26 16.80
N GLY A 94 6.79 -1.23 16.84
CA GLY A 94 5.93 -1.38 15.67
C GLY A 94 5.26 -0.08 15.22
N GLY A 95 4.76 -0.05 13.99
CA GLY A 95 4.06 1.07 13.40
C GLY A 95 2.92 0.63 12.49
N SER A 96 2.13 1.60 12.02
CA SER A 96 1.05 1.38 11.07
C SER A 96 1.11 2.37 9.92
N ILE A 97 0.81 1.89 8.72
CA ILE A 97 0.74 2.69 7.49
C ILE A 97 -0.52 2.32 6.73
N GLU A 98 -1.14 3.28 6.06
CA GLU A 98 -2.18 2.99 5.07
C GLU A 98 -1.67 3.32 3.68
N ILE A 99 -1.87 2.38 2.76
CA ILE A 99 -1.38 2.43 1.39
C ILE A 99 -2.57 2.40 0.44
N ALA A 100 -2.80 3.49 -0.28
CA ALA A 100 -3.76 3.59 -1.35
C ALA A 100 -3.12 3.19 -2.68
N VAL A 101 -3.63 2.10 -3.27
CA VAL A 101 -3.20 1.57 -4.58
C VAL A 101 -4.37 1.47 -5.52
N MET A 102 -4.08 1.52 -6.83
CA MET A 102 -5.11 1.23 -7.82
C MET A 102 -5.52 -0.25 -7.72
N PRO A 103 -6.78 -0.62 -8.06
CA PRO A 103 -7.23 -2.01 -7.95
C PRO A 103 -6.39 -3.01 -8.73
N LEU A 104 -5.80 -2.59 -9.84
CA LEU A 104 -4.91 -3.42 -10.67
C LEU A 104 -3.57 -3.74 -9.98
N ASP A 105 -3.14 -2.86 -9.07
CA ASP A 105 -1.87 -2.93 -8.34
C ASP A 105 -2.07 -3.60 -6.95
N LEU A 106 -3.34 -3.84 -6.54
CA LEU A 106 -3.67 -4.36 -5.21
C LEU A 106 -3.13 -5.76 -4.96
N ARG A 107 -3.22 -6.65 -5.96
CA ARG A 107 -2.75 -8.03 -5.81
C ARG A 107 -1.24 -8.05 -5.56
N GLU A 108 -0.48 -7.33 -6.38
CA GLU A 108 0.97 -7.21 -6.24
C GLU A 108 1.35 -6.64 -4.88
N LEU A 109 0.58 -5.67 -4.37
CA LEU A 109 0.79 -5.14 -3.02
C LEU A 109 0.55 -6.19 -1.94
N LEU A 110 -0.53 -6.97 -2.03
CA LEU A 110 -0.82 -8.02 -1.05
C LEU A 110 0.17 -9.19 -1.11
N GLU A 111 0.84 -9.41 -2.23
CA GLU A 111 1.97 -10.34 -2.33
C GLU A 111 3.22 -9.78 -1.62
N ALA A 112 3.44 -8.46 -1.68
CA ALA A 112 4.56 -7.79 -1.00
C ALA A 112 4.36 -7.55 0.51
N VAL A 113 3.10 -7.39 0.95
CA VAL A 113 2.69 -7.28 2.35
C VAL A 113 1.55 -8.27 2.63
N PRO A 114 1.87 -9.56 2.85
CA PRO A 114 0.86 -10.60 3.02
C PRO A 114 -0.06 -10.28 4.20
N ARG A 115 -1.28 -10.80 4.16
CA ARG A 115 -2.23 -10.61 5.28
C ARG A 115 -1.65 -11.15 6.58
N SER A 116 -2.01 -10.52 7.69
CA SER A 116 -1.79 -11.10 9.01
C SER A 116 -2.71 -12.31 9.17
N GLU A 117 -2.17 -13.46 9.59
CA GLU A 117 -2.95 -14.69 9.79
C GLU A 117 -3.89 -14.63 11.02
N ALA A 118 -3.89 -13.52 11.76
CA ALA A 118 -4.69 -13.33 12.96
C ALA A 118 -6.23 -13.35 12.74
N ASP A 119 -6.70 -13.38 11.49
CA ASP A 119 -8.12 -13.49 11.12
C ASP A 119 -8.51 -14.90 10.60
N ALA A 120 -7.57 -15.85 10.54
CA ALA A 120 -7.84 -17.21 10.07
C ALA A 120 -8.21 -18.20 11.20
N ASP A 121 -8.13 -17.77 12.47
CA ASP A 121 -8.36 -18.63 13.64
C ASP A 121 -9.38 -18.04 14.63
N ALA A 122 -10.51 -17.57 14.10
CA ALA A 122 -11.72 -17.46 14.92
C ALA A 122 -12.46 -18.81 14.85
N PRO A 123 -12.39 -19.69 15.86
CA PRO A 123 -13.28 -20.83 15.92
C PRO A 123 -14.70 -20.29 16.07
N THR A 124 -15.57 -20.64 15.12
CA THR A 124 -17.01 -20.57 15.31
C THR A 124 -17.36 -21.50 16.46
N ALA A 125 -17.59 -20.93 17.64
CA ALA A 125 -18.23 -21.60 18.76
C ALA A 125 -19.74 -21.37 18.70
#